data_AF-A0A0F9XCZ7-F1
#
_entry.id   AF-A0A0F9XCZ7-F1
#
_cell.length_a   1.000
_cell.length_b   1.000
_cell.length_c   1.000
_cell.angle_alpha   90.00
_cell.angle_beta   90.00
_cell.angle_gamma   90.00
#
_symmetry.space_group_name_H-M   'P 1'
#
loop_
_entity.id
_entity.type
_entity.pdbx_description
1 polymer ?
#
loop_
_entity_poly.entity_id
_entity_poly.type
_entity_poly.pdbx_seq_one_letter_code
_entity_poly.pdbx_strand_id
1 'polypeptide(L)'
;MGCSSIHPNVCCLRNALALFHVIEKEIEWRKSTGRPEGFEVMKSHKPIVALGADRPLQDEIATAEHIHSADGADGLHNVHNTYSHLAPSDAWNDLFNGDADDSVNSATYSPFFTASKVPAYKEMLRILKENLPDTISILVMGPLTNVALAAAEDPETFLKVKEVVVMGGAINVPGNVTPVAEFNTYADRVAAARLYALTLLVPASTMPPASENFANLPAYPAKLSRRLKLTLLPLDITTRQTISRSVLNERIKPFINAGSPLALWIAHCLNGAIDGVANLVGDDVETGFSLPDVCTVWYAMMPNDPAWEIPDMPADISIETAGQWTKGMHMHIIDSRNRSRQDQAVLADSESKPVDESNFITVEEGPGDPMGWLSHTRGNRLNRITSSPAGGVFDIWMEKVLEG
;
A
#
# COMPACT_ATOMS: atom_id res chain seq x y z
N MET A 1 11.46 1.40 3.50
CA MET A 1 10.09 1.62 4.04
C MET A 1 9.88 3.12 4.09
N GLY A 2 9.02 3.65 3.21
CA GLY A 2 8.62 5.07 3.25
C GLY A 2 7.38 5.18 4.11
N CYS A 3 7.49 5.83 5.26
CA CYS A 3 6.33 6.02 6.13
C CYS A 3 5.54 7.23 5.64
N SER A 4 4.41 7.01 4.98
CA SER A 4 3.39 8.03 4.73
C SER A 4 2.09 7.57 5.35
N SER A 5 1.77 8.16 6.49
CA SER A 5 0.40 8.27 6.95
C SER A 5 0.00 9.72 6.86
N ILE A 6 -1.26 9.98 6.57
CA ILE A 6 -1.81 11.35 6.60
C ILE A 6 -2.03 11.83 8.06
N HIS A 7 -1.85 10.96 9.05
CA HIS A 7 -1.63 11.34 10.46
C HIS A 7 -0.20 11.88 10.65
N PRO A 8 0.12 12.77 11.62
CA PRO A 8 1.42 13.43 11.69
C PRO A 8 2.52 12.38 11.58
N ASN A 9 3.43 12.56 10.62
CA ASN A 9 4.52 11.62 10.27
C ASN A 9 5.25 11.01 11.48
N VAL A 10 5.20 11.73 12.61
CA VAL A 10 5.69 11.35 13.94
C VAL A 10 5.10 10.01 14.43
N CYS A 11 3.80 9.76 14.33
CA CYS A 11 3.18 8.55 14.92
C CYS A 11 3.53 7.28 14.15
N CYS A 12 3.41 7.28 12.83
CA CYS A 12 3.68 6.08 12.05
C CYS A 12 5.17 5.77 11.94
N LEU A 13 6.04 6.79 11.94
CA LEU A 13 7.48 6.58 12.05
C LEU A 13 7.82 5.98 13.41
N ARG A 14 7.26 6.51 14.51
CA ARG A 14 7.42 5.91 15.85
C ARG A 14 6.97 4.46 15.89
N ASN A 15 5.86 4.11 15.24
CA ASN A 15 5.35 2.74 15.18
C ASN A 15 6.27 1.81 14.37
N ALA A 16 6.81 2.28 13.23
CA ALA A 16 7.79 1.52 12.46
C ALA A 16 9.08 1.28 13.26
N LEU A 17 9.54 2.28 14.01
CA LEU A 17 10.72 2.16 14.87
C LEU A 17 10.47 1.25 16.08
N ALA A 18 9.28 1.30 16.65
CA ALA A 18 8.88 0.41 17.73
C ALA A 18 8.90 -1.06 17.28
N LEU A 19 8.48 -1.34 16.04
CA LEU A 19 8.57 -2.68 15.49
C LEU A 19 10.02 -3.21 15.45
N PHE A 20 10.99 -2.38 15.03
CA PHE A 20 12.41 -2.78 15.06
C PHE A 20 12.89 -3.06 16.49
N HIS A 21 12.51 -2.23 17.46
CA HIS A 21 12.85 -2.45 18.88
C HIS A 21 12.19 -3.72 19.46
N VAL A 22 10.95 -4.01 19.09
CA VAL A 22 10.27 -5.26 19.47
C VAL A 22 10.97 -6.48 18.86
N ILE A 23 11.41 -6.39 17.61
CA ILE A 23 12.17 -7.46 16.95
C ILE A 23 13.52 -7.68 17.65
N GLU A 24 14.20 -6.62 18.09
CA GLU A 24 15.43 -6.76 18.90
C GLU A 24 15.19 -7.55 20.18
N LYS A 25 14.13 -7.22 20.91
CA LYS A 25 13.74 -7.92 22.15
C LYS A 25 13.34 -9.37 21.88
N GLU A 26 12.67 -9.63 20.77
CA GLU A 26 12.32 -10.98 20.33
C GLU A 26 13.58 -11.81 20.04
N ILE A 27 14.58 -11.24 19.33
CA ILE A 27 15.84 -11.92 19.05
C ILE A 27 16.61 -12.21 20.35
N GLU A 28 16.67 -11.26 21.29
CA GLU A 28 17.26 -11.47 22.62
C GLU A 28 16.58 -12.60 23.39
N TRP A 29 15.25 -12.63 23.39
CA TRP A 29 14.46 -13.69 24.00
C TRP A 29 14.71 -15.06 23.33
N ARG A 30 14.71 -15.13 21.99
CA ARG A 30 15.01 -16.37 21.24
C ARG A 30 16.41 -16.90 21.57
N LYS A 31 17.41 -16.03 21.65
CA LYS A 31 18.79 -16.38 22.08
C LYS A 31 18.82 -16.99 23.48
N SER A 32 18.17 -16.32 24.45
CA SER A 32 18.13 -16.79 25.85
C SER A 32 17.38 -18.11 26.04
N THR A 33 16.42 -18.41 25.17
CA THR A 33 15.61 -19.63 25.21
C THR A 33 16.15 -20.76 24.32
N GLY A 34 17.28 -20.54 23.62
CA GLY A 34 17.89 -21.53 22.73
C GLY A 34 17.13 -21.78 21.43
N ARG A 35 16.27 -20.84 21.01
CA ARG A 35 15.53 -20.89 19.74
C ARG A 35 16.34 -20.28 18.60
N PRO A 36 16.08 -20.65 17.33
CA PRO A 36 16.65 -19.97 16.18
C PRO A 36 16.36 -18.47 16.24
N GLU A 37 17.37 -17.64 16.02
CA GLU A 37 17.24 -16.18 16.12
C GLU A 37 16.25 -15.59 15.11
N GLY A 38 16.05 -16.26 13.97
CA GLY A 38 15.24 -15.75 12.87
C GLY A 38 15.81 -14.48 12.22
N PHE A 39 15.06 -13.90 11.29
CA PHE A 39 15.31 -12.58 10.70
C PHE A 39 16.68 -12.38 10.01
N GLU A 40 17.26 -13.44 9.47
CA GLU A 40 18.59 -13.42 8.80
C GLU A 40 18.69 -12.41 7.65
N VAL A 41 17.57 -12.17 6.95
CA VAL A 41 17.51 -11.16 5.88
C VAL A 41 17.72 -9.74 6.43
N MET A 42 17.15 -9.39 7.59
CA MET A 42 17.36 -8.07 8.19
C MET A 42 18.78 -7.90 8.75
N LYS A 43 19.43 -8.99 9.19
CA LYS A 43 20.83 -8.97 9.61
C LYS A 43 21.79 -8.73 8.43
N SER A 44 21.49 -9.34 7.28
CA SER A 44 22.31 -9.24 6.07
C SER A 44 22.04 -7.96 5.26
N HIS A 45 20.79 -7.53 5.17
CA HIS A 45 20.35 -6.37 4.39
C HIS A 45 19.49 -5.46 5.26
N LYS A 46 20.09 -4.35 5.71
CA LYS A 46 19.42 -3.40 6.58
C LYS A 46 18.37 -2.60 5.78
N PRO A 47 17.08 -2.64 6.16
CA PRO A 47 16.08 -1.79 5.55
C PRO A 47 16.40 -0.31 5.75
N ILE A 48 16.17 0.48 4.70
CA ILE A 48 16.24 1.94 4.76
C ILE A 48 14.89 2.48 5.20
N VAL A 49 14.88 3.36 6.20
CA VAL A 49 13.69 4.05 6.70
C VAL A 49 13.82 5.52 6.36
N ALA A 50 12.81 6.08 5.72
CA ALA A 50 12.80 7.47 5.27
C ALA A 50 11.44 8.12 5.56
N LEU A 51 11.46 9.42 5.90
CA LEU A 51 10.25 10.20 6.14
C LEU A 51 9.56 10.55 4.82
N GLY A 52 8.26 10.29 4.73
CA GLY A 52 7.43 10.58 3.56
C GLY A 52 6.78 11.97 3.59
N ALA A 53 5.86 12.18 2.65
CA ALA A 53 4.98 13.33 2.63
C ALA A 53 4.14 13.44 3.92
N ASP A 54 4.00 14.65 4.44
CA ASP A 54 3.25 14.99 5.66
C ASP A 54 1.76 15.28 5.44
N ARG A 55 1.36 15.40 4.17
CA ARG A 55 0.01 15.82 3.76
C ARG A 55 -0.33 15.23 2.38
N PRO A 56 -1.62 15.07 2.05
CA PRO A 56 -2.05 14.69 0.72
C PRO A 56 -1.85 15.83 -0.30
N LEU A 57 -1.94 15.52 -1.59
CA LEU A 57 -1.69 16.50 -2.65
C LEU A 57 -2.72 17.64 -2.73
N GLN A 58 -4.01 17.35 -2.55
CA GLN A 58 -5.09 18.34 -2.73
C GLN A 58 -6.23 18.26 -1.71
N ASP A 59 -6.10 17.46 -0.66
CA ASP A 59 -7.18 17.24 0.31
C ASP A 59 -6.76 17.70 1.71
N GLU A 60 -7.74 17.75 2.63
CA GLU A 60 -7.46 17.88 4.05
C GLU A 60 -6.93 16.55 4.60
N ILE A 61 -6.20 16.64 5.71
CA ILE A 61 -5.66 15.47 6.41
C ILE A 61 -6.83 14.61 6.93
N ALA A 62 -6.98 13.40 6.39
CA ALA A 62 -7.91 12.38 6.87
C ALA A 62 -7.19 11.39 7.80
N THR A 63 -7.73 11.16 9.00
CA THR A 63 -7.14 10.23 10.00
C THR A 63 -8.09 9.05 10.29
N ALA A 64 -7.51 7.87 10.48
CA ALA A 64 -8.22 6.64 10.86
C ALA A 64 -8.15 6.36 12.38
N GLU A 65 -8.05 7.42 13.20
CA GLU A 65 -7.87 7.31 14.65
C GLU A 65 -8.95 6.44 15.29
N HIS A 66 -10.20 6.59 14.87
CA HIS A 66 -11.34 5.81 15.36
C HIS A 66 -11.19 4.27 15.25
N ILE A 67 -10.37 3.76 14.31
CA ILE A 67 -10.12 2.31 14.16
C ILE A 67 -8.84 1.89 14.88
N HIS A 68 -7.78 2.72 14.83
CA HIS A 68 -6.44 2.33 15.27
C HIS A 68 -6.02 2.92 16.63
N SER A 69 -6.81 3.82 17.22
CA SER A 69 -6.53 4.45 18.51
C SER A 69 -7.79 5.03 19.15
N ALA A 70 -8.29 4.39 20.22
CA ALA A 70 -9.35 4.97 21.04
C ALA A 70 -8.91 6.29 21.73
N ASP A 71 -7.60 6.46 21.95
CA ASP A 71 -7.01 7.56 22.74
C ASP A 71 -6.23 8.60 21.89
N GLY A 72 -6.15 8.41 20.56
CA GLY A 72 -5.54 9.34 19.61
C GLY A 72 -4.02 9.58 19.70
N ALA A 73 -3.31 9.00 20.69
CA ALA A 73 -1.93 9.41 21.01
C ALA A 73 -0.82 8.65 20.23
N ASP A 74 -1.03 7.40 19.84
CA ASP A 74 0.00 6.58 19.19
C ASP A 74 -0.41 5.86 17.91
N GLY A 75 -1.70 5.85 17.57
CA GLY A 75 -2.19 5.14 16.38
C GLY A 75 -2.07 3.61 16.47
N LEU A 76 -1.85 3.05 17.67
CA LEU A 76 -1.72 1.60 17.87
C LEU A 76 -2.25 1.16 19.26
N HIS A 77 -3.43 1.67 19.62
CA HIS A 77 -4.15 1.33 20.86
C HIS A 77 -3.32 1.46 22.15
N ASN A 78 -2.58 2.56 22.28
CA ASN A 78 -1.83 2.92 23.48
C ASN A 78 -0.75 1.89 23.88
N VAL A 79 -0.23 1.16 22.88
CA VAL A 79 0.77 0.09 23.09
C VAL A 79 2.05 0.64 23.72
N HIS A 80 2.45 1.88 23.39
CA HIS A 80 3.71 2.44 23.88
C HIS A 80 3.64 2.81 25.36
N ASN A 81 2.47 3.16 25.88
CA ASN A 81 2.30 3.40 27.32
C ASN A 81 2.02 2.10 28.08
N THR A 82 1.24 1.19 27.48
CA THR A 82 0.91 -0.11 28.09
C THR A 82 2.15 -0.99 28.23
N TYR A 83 3.00 -1.00 27.20
CA TYR A 83 4.26 -1.74 27.15
C TYR A 83 5.44 -0.80 26.93
N SER A 84 5.68 0.09 27.89
CA SER A 84 6.79 1.05 27.85
C SER A 84 8.18 0.43 27.68
N HIS A 85 8.35 -0.84 28.06
CA HIS A 85 9.59 -1.60 27.83
C HIS A 85 9.81 -2.02 26.36
N LEU A 86 8.73 -2.02 25.55
CA LEU A 86 8.73 -2.28 24.11
C LEU A 86 8.64 -1.00 23.28
N ALA A 87 8.49 0.15 23.93
CA ALA A 87 8.47 1.44 23.24
C ALA A 87 9.91 1.90 22.94
N PRO A 88 10.16 2.45 21.73
CA PRO A 88 11.45 3.01 21.38
C PRO A 88 11.68 4.32 22.15
N SER A 89 12.94 4.63 22.50
CA SER A 89 13.27 5.88 23.21
C SER A 89 13.03 7.12 22.34
N ASP A 90 12.56 8.24 22.90
CA ASP A 90 12.19 9.45 22.15
C ASP A 90 13.33 10.13 21.35
N ALA A 91 14.58 9.69 21.54
CA ALA A 91 15.76 10.11 20.79
C ALA A 91 15.71 9.78 19.28
N TRP A 92 14.66 9.12 18.79
CA TRP A 92 14.50 8.82 17.36
C TRP A 92 14.19 10.05 16.50
N ASN A 93 13.55 11.10 17.06
CA ASN A 93 13.21 12.30 16.29
C ASN A 93 14.46 12.98 15.71
N ASP A 94 15.55 12.94 16.46
CA ASP A 94 16.82 13.55 16.05
C ASP A 94 17.49 12.81 14.88
N LEU A 95 17.17 11.53 14.65
CA LEU A 95 17.74 10.75 13.53
C LEU A 95 17.25 11.22 12.15
N PHE A 96 16.07 11.83 12.09
CA PHE A 96 15.41 12.21 10.83
C PHE A 96 15.35 13.72 10.62
N ASN A 97 15.67 14.52 11.64
CA ASN A 97 15.74 15.97 11.55
C ASN A 97 17.11 16.41 10.99
N GLY A 98 17.10 17.25 9.97
CA GLY A 98 18.30 17.69 9.23
C GLY A 98 19.33 18.50 10.03
N ASP A 99 18.96 18.98 11.22
CA ASP A 99 19.83 19.79 12.10
C ASP A 99 20.63 18.96 13.12
N ALA A 100 20.44 17.63 13.15
CA ALA A 100 21.17 16.76 14.07
C ALA A 100 22.58 16.44 13.55
N ASP A 101 23.56 16.74 14.41
CA ASP A 101 24.98 16.43 14.32
C ASP A 101 25.20 15.02 13.75
N ASP A 102 26.09 14.87 12.75
CA ASP A 102 26.42 13.60 12.09
C ASP A 102 27.09 12.58 13.07
N SER A 103 27.18 12.94 14.36
CA SER A 103 27.60 12.08 15.46
C SER A 103 26.52 11.08 15.90
N VAL A 104 25.22 11.28 15.57
CA VAL A 104 24.14 10.32 15.87
C VAL A 104 23.92 9.38 14.68
N ASN A 105 24.74 8.34 14.59
CA ASN A 105 24.60 7.32 13.56
C ASN A 105 23.40 6.39 13.83
N SER A 106 22.65 6.02 12.79
CA SER A 106 21.58 4.99 12.85
C SER A 106 22.06 3.69 13.52
N ALA A 107 23.35 3.36 13.37
CA ALA A 107 23.99 2.21 14.00
C ALA A 107 24.04 2.27 15.53
N THR A 108 23.96 3.46 16.12
CA THR A 108 23.93 3.68 17.57
C THR A 108 22.52 3.47 18.14
N TYR A 109 21.47 3.68 17.33
CA TYR A 109 20.09 3.56 17.77
C TYR A 109 19.53 2.14 17.57
N SER A 110 19.76 1.53 16.42
CA SER A 110 19.39 0.14 16.15
C SER A 110 20.31 -0.47 15.08
N PRO A 111 20.81 -1.70 15.27
CA PRO A 111 21.59 -2.37 14.24
C PRO A 111 20.74 -2.81 13.04
N PHE A 112 19.40 -2.79 13.12
CA PHE A 112 18.49 -3.43 12.18
C PHE A 112 17.89 -2.50 11.11
N PHE A 113 18.12 -1.19 11.16
CA PHE A 113 17.70 -0.29 10.08
C PHE A 113 18.72 0.81 9.80
N THR A 114 18.57 1.46 8.65
CA THR A 114 19.34 2.65 8.28
C THR A 114 18.38 3.83 8.10
N ALA A 115 18.47 4.82 8.98
CA ALA A 115 17.74 6.08 8.83
C ALA A 115 18.28 6.87 7.63
N SER A 116 17.40 7.33 6.75
CA SER A 116 17.73 8.27 5.69
C SER A 116 17.14 9.64 6.01
N LYS A 117 17.99 10.68 5.93
CA LYS A 117 17.59 12.10 6.00
C LYS A 117 16.93 12.58 4.69
N VAL A 118 16.97 11.76 3.62
CA VAL A 118 16.38 12.07 2.32
C VAL A 118 14.89 11.73 2.35
N PRO A 119 14.00 12.57 1.76
CA PRO A 119 12.59 12.25 1.65
C PRO A 119 12.31 10.92 0.96
N ALA A 120 11.31 10.18 1.43
CA ALA A 120 11.02 8.82 0.99
C ALA A 120 10.82 8.69 -0.53
N TYR A 121 10.18 9.67 -1.19
CA TYR A 121 9.96 9.64 -2.64
C TYR A 121 11.26 9.74 -3.44
N LYS A 122 12.24 10.53 -2.96
CA LYS A 122 13.58 10.62 -3.58
C LYS A 122 14.39 9.35 -3.32
N GLU A 123 14.26 8.80 -2.13
CA GLU A 123 14.93 7.54 -1.79
C GLU A 123 14.40 6.37 -2.64
N MET A 124 13.09 6.32 -2.88
CA MET A 124 12.50 5.37 -3.85
C MET A 124 13.12 5.53 -5.24
N LEU A 125 13.22 6.76 -5.75
CA LEU A 125 13.85 7.01 -7.05
C LEU A 125 15.33 6.62 -7.06
N ARG A 126 16.08 6.91 -6.00
CA ARG A 126 17.50 6.53 -5.87
C ARG A 126 17.67 5.02 -5.97
N ILE A 127 16.88 4.26 -5.20
CA ILE A 127 16.91 2.79 -5.22
C ILE A 127 16.54 2.27 -6.62
N LEU A 128 15.52 2.82 -7.28
CA LEU A 128 15.15 2.45 -8.65
C LEU A 128 16.22 2.82 -9.69
N LYS A 129 17.03 3.86 -9.46
CA LYS A 129 18.15 4.24 -10.35
C LYS A 129 19.33 3.30 -10.22
N GLU A 130 19.64 2.88 -9.00
CA GLU A 130 20.81 2.04 -8.68
C GLU A 130 20.61 0.56 -9.04
N ASN A 131 19.37 0.11 -9.15
CA ASN A 131 19.03 -1.27 -9.47
C ASN A 131 18.63 -1.43 -10.94
N LEU A 132 18.74 -2.66 -11.44
CA LEU A 132 18.30 -2.99 -12.80
C LEU A 132 16.76 -2.84 -12.91
N PRO A 133 16.24 -2.46 -14.08
CA PRO A 133 14.79 -2.46 -14.32
C PRO A 133 14.16 -3.82 -13.99
N ASP A 134 12.89 -3.81 -13.57
CA ASP A 134 12.08 -4.99 -13.27
C ASP A 134 12.58 -5.88 -12.11
N THR A 135 13.46 -5.35 -11.27
CA THR A 135 13.98 -6.06 -10.07
C THR A 135 13.29 -5.68 -8.76
N ILE A 136 12.66 -4.50 -8.71
CA ILE A 136 12.04 -3.96 -7.49
C ILE A 136 10.52 -3.92 -7.67
N SER A 137 9.79 -4.50 -6.72
CA SER A 137 8.34 -4.31 -6.55
C SER A 137 8.08 -3.29 -5.43
N ILE A 138 7.10 -2.42 -5.61
CA ILE A 138 6.68 -1.44 -4.59
C ILE A 138 5.33 -1.88 -4.02
N LEU A 139 5.25 -2.03 -2.70
CA LEU A 139 4.00 -2.30 -1.99
C LEU A 139 3.51 -1.02 -1.34
N VAL A 140 2.28 -0.61 -1.65
CA VAL A 140 1.65 0.60 -1.13
C VAL A 140 0.48 0.18 -0.25
N MET A 141 0.65 0.33 1.06
CA MET A 141 -0.32 -0.04 2.11
C MET A 141 -0.86 1.20 2.84
N GLY A 142 -0.77 2.35 2.20
CA GLY A 142 -1.18 3.64 2.75
C GLY A 142 -1.55 4.60 1.61
N PRO A 143 -1.75 5.88 1.91
CA PRO A 143 -2.00 6.90 0.90
C PRO A 143 -0.91 6.94 -0.17
N LEU A 144 -1.30 7.14 -1.43
CA LEU A 144 -0.42 6.99 -2.58
C LEU A 144 0.46 8.23 -2.85
N THR A 145 0.51 9.18 -1.91
CA THR A 145 1.19 10.46 -2.04
C THR A 145 2.67 10.31 -2.39
N ASN A 146 3.40 9.47 -1.66
CA ASN A 146 4.84 9.26 -1.88
C ASN A 146 5.15 8.73 -3.28
N VAL A 147 4.36 7.78 -3.79
CA VAL A 147 4.58 7.20 -5.12
C VAL A 147 4.16 8.18 -6.21
N ALA A 148 3.12 8.99 -5.99
CA ALA A 148 2.75 10.05 -6.91
C ALA A 148 3.81 11.17 -6.99
N LEU A 149 4.43 11.53 -5.86
CA LEU A 149 5.55 12.47 -5.82
C LEU A 149 6.78 11.94 -6.56
N ALA A 150 7.15 10.67 -6.32
CA ALA A 150 8.27 10.03 -7.01
C ALA A 150 8.03 9.98 -8.52
N ALA A 151 6.83 9.55 -8.94
CA ALA A 151 6.49 9.48 -10.35
C ALA A 151 6.43 10.86 -11.01
N ALA A 152 6.01 11.91 -10.30
CA ALA A 152 5.99 13.27 -10.83
C ALA A 152 7.39 13.88 -10.97
N GLU A 153 8.33 13.52 -10.10
CA GLU A 153 9.72 14.01 -10.15
C GLU A 153 10.51 13.36 -11.29
N ASP A 154 10.41 12.03 -11.45
CA ASP A 154 11.12 11.29 -12.50
C ASP A 154 10.28 10.08 -12.98
N PRO A 155 9.33 10.32 -13.91
CA PRO A 155 8.41 9.28 -14.39
C PRO A 155 9.14 8.09 -15.01
N GLU A 156 10.20 8.35 -15.78
CA GLU A 156 10.95 7.31 -16.51
C GLU A 156 11.73 6.40 -15.57
N THR A 157 12.34 6.97 -14.53
CA THR A 157 12.95 6.18 -13.47
C THR A 157 11.89 5.38 -12.71
N PHE A 158 10.76 6.01 -12.36
CA PHE A 158 9.70 5.35 -11.62
C PHE A 158 9.16 4.12 -12.37
N LEU A 159 9.04 4.22 -13.70
CA LEU A 159 8.59 3.14 -14.58
C LEU A 159 9.55 1.93 -14.64
N LYS A 160 10.78 2.03 -14.13
CA LYS A 160 11.69 0.87 -13.99
C LYS A 160 11.20 -0.17 -12.97
N VAL A 161 10.22 0.18 -12.14
CA VAL A 161 9.62 -0.74 -11.17
C VAL A 161 9.02 -1.96 -11.88
N LYS A 162 9.23 -3.14 -11.30
CA LYS A 162 8.64 -4.40 -11.77
C LYS A 162 7.12 -4.35 -11.74
N GLU A 163 6.59 -3.94 -10.58
CA GLU A 163 5.17 -3.74 -10.35
C GLU A 163 4.94 -2.86 -9.11
N VAL A 164 3.80 -2.16 -9.11
CA VAL A 164 3.29 -1.45 -7.93
C VAL A 164 2.03 -2.17 -7.47
N VAL A 165 2.09 -2.74 -6.27
CA VAL A 165 0.96 -3.43 -5.64
C VAL A 165 0.30 -2.46 -4.67
N VAL A 166 -0.96 -2.14 -4.89
CA VAL A 166 -1.72 -1.16 -4.11
C VAL A 166 -2.78 -1.88 -3.29
N MET A 167 -2.72 -1.72 -1.97
CA MET A 167 -3.85 -1.99 -1.09
C MET A 167 -4.76 -0.77 -1.11
N GLY A 168 -5.92 -0.93 -1.74
CA GLY A 168 -6.88 0.16 -1.81
C GLY A 168 -8.04 -0.10 -2.74
N GLY A 169 -9.06 0.72 -2.58
CA GLY A 169 -10.25 0.71 -3.40
C GLY A 169 -11.35 -0.25 -2.99
N ALA A 170 -12.56 0.11 -3.40
CA ALA A 170 -13.79 -0.64 -3.20
C ALA A 170 -14.53 -0.63 -4.53
N ILE A 171 -14.66 -1.78 -5.18
CA ILE A 171 -15.20 -1.84 -6.56
C ILE A 171 -16.62 -2.37 -6.55
N ASN A 172 -16.83 -3.60 -6.08
CA ASN A 172 -18.16 -4.21 -5.99
C ASN A 172 -18.68 -4.28 -4.55
N VAL A 173 -18.00 -3.62 -3.61
CA VAL A 173 -18.35 -3.59 -2.19
C VAL A 173 -18.47 -2.15 -1.71
N PRO A 174 -19.20 -1.89 -0.61
CA PRO A 174 -19.21 -0.58 0.02
C PRO A 174 -17.81 -0.11 0.42
N GLY A 175 -17.61 1.21 0.42
CA GLY A 175 -16.42 1.82 0.98
C GLY A 175 -16.37 1.73 2.51
N ASN A 176 -15.20 1.98 3.09
CA ASN A 176 -14.99 1.97 4.55
C ASN A 176 -14.94 3.38 5.18
N VAL A 177 -14.71 4.44 4.39
CA VAL A 177 -14.73 5.84 4.87
C VAL A 177 -16.00 6.56 4.44
N THR A 178 -16.35 6.41 3.17
CA THR A 178 -17.65 6.85 2.64
C THR A 178 -18.37 5.62 2.10
N PRO A 179 -19.67 5.71 1.76
CA PRO A 179 -20.39 4.58 1.20
C PRO A 179 -19.73 3.95 -0.04
N VAL A 180 -18.82 4.67 -0.72
CA VAL A 180 -18.21 4.25 -1.99
C VAL A 180 -16.68 4.36 -2.04
N ALA A 181 -16.03 4.97 -1.04
CA ALA A 181 -14.58 5.21 -1.05
C ALA A 181 -13.86 4.41 0.03
N GLU A 182 -12.70 3.89 -0.35
CA GLU A 182 -11.74 3.24 0.54
C GLU A 182 -10.75 4.27 1.10
N PHE A 183 -10.31 4.08 2.35
CA PHE A 183 -9.48 5.01 3.12
C PHE A 183 -8.22 5.52 2.40
N ASN A 184 -7.32 4.64 1.94
CA ASN A 184 -6.04 5.04 1.33
C ASN A 184 -6.25 5.93 0.11
N THR A 185 -7.26 5.60 -0.70
CA THR A 185 -7.60 6.39 -1.88
C THR A 185 -8.39 7.64 -1.53
N TYR A 186 -9.29 7.58 -0.56
CA TYR A 186 -10.02 8.76 -0.07
C TYR A 186 -9.06 9.81 0.49
N ALA A 187 -8.04 9.36 1.21
CA ALA A 187 -7.10 10.23 1.89
C ALA A 187 -6.18 10.97 0.91
N ASP A 188 -5.85 10.38 -0.27
CA ASP A 188 -5.21 11.13 -1.37
C ASP A 188 -5.69 10.63 -2.75
N ARG A 189 -6.89 11.06 -3.13
CA ARG A 189 -7.55 10.65 -4.39
C ARG A 189 -6.79 11.12 -5.63
N VAL A 190 -6.11 12.26 -5.53
CA VAL A 190 -5.38 12.86 -6.65
C VAL A 190 -4.08 12.10 -6.88
N ALA A 191 -3.37 11.72 -5.81
CA ALA A 191 -2.20 10.85 -5.93
C ALA A 191 -2.57 9.50 -6.57
N ALA A 192 -3.71 8.90 -6.15
CA ALA A 192 -4.20 7.66 -6.74
C ALA A 192 -4.51 7.81 -8.24
N ALA A 193 -5.28 8.85 -8.62
CA ALA A 193 -5.60 9.12 -10.01
C ALA A 193 -4.35 9.32 -10.88
N ARG A 194 -3.35 10.07 -10.37
CA ARG A 194 -2.09 10.30 -11.07
C ARG A 194 -1.27 9.03 -11.24
N LEU A 195 -1.25 8.14 -10.24
CA LEU A 195 -0.55 6.87 -10.37
C LEU A 195 -1.23 5.97 -11.42
N TYR A 196 -2.57 5.92 -11.41
CA TYR A 196 -3.33 5.09 -12.33
C TYR A 196 -3.15 5.54 -13.78
N ALA A 197 -2.99 6.84 -14.03
CA ALA A 197 -2.70 7.38 -15.36
C ALA A 197 -1.40 6.83 -15.98
N LEU A 198 -0.41 6.41 -15.17
CA LEU A 198 0.85 5.82 -15.66
C LEU A 198 0.69 4.39 -16.20
N THR A 199 -0.48 3.77 -15.99
CA THR A 199 -0.80 2.47 -16.60
C THR A 199 -1.08 2.57 -18.10
N LEU A 200 -1.19 3.80 -18.62
CA LEU A 200 -1.31 4.12 -20.04
C LEU A 200 -0.01 4.71 -20.59
N LEU A 201 0.26 4.48 -21.88
CA LEU A 201 1.38 5.16 -22.56
C LEU A 201 1.14 6.66 -22.76
N VAL A 202 -0.13 7.08 -22.81
CA VAL A 202 -0.56 8.48 -22.99
C VAL A 202 -1.33 8.92 -21.73
N PRO A 203 -0.62 9.29 -20.64
CA PRO A 203 -1.24 9.52 -19.34
C PRO A 203 -2.20 10.71 -19.34
N ALA A 204 -2.01 11.69 -20.23
CA ALA A 204 -2.83 12.90 -20.30
C ALA A 204 -4.34 12.64 -20.42
N SER A 205 -4.73 11.47 -20.94
CA SER A 205 -6.14 11.09 -21.13
C SER A 205 -6.89 10.82 -19.82
N THR A 206 -6.21 10.43 -18.75
CA THR A 206 -6.82 10.04 -17.46
C THR A 206 -6.26 10.82 -16.28
N MET A 207 -5.51 11.90 -16.54
CA MET A 207 -5.01 12.78 -15.50
C MET A 207 -6.16 13.51 -14.79
N PRO A 208 -6.09 13.65 -13.45
CA PRO A 208 -7.08 14.42 -12.72
C PRO A 208 -7.02 15.91 -13.10
N PRO A 209 -8.14 16.64 -13.01
CA PRO A 209 -8.17 18.07 -13.28
C PRO A 209 -7.23 18.82 -12.33
N ALA A 210 -6.59 19.88 -12.85
CA ALA A 210 -5.79 20.78 -12.02
C ALA A 210 -6.70 21.49 -11.01
N SER A 211 -6.22 21.65 -9.78
CA SER A 211 -6.93 22.41 -8.74
C SER A 211 -6.26 23.76 -8.55
N GLU A 212 -7.04 24.83 -8.45
CA GLU A 212 -6.51 26.18 -8.23
C GLU A 212 -6.01 26.39 -6.79
N ASN A 213 -6.47 25.57 -5.84
CA ASN A 213 -6.28 25.80 -4.40
C ASN A 213 -5.07 25.05 -3.80
N PHE A 214 -4.42 24.17 -4.57
CA PHE A 214 -3.38 23.27 -4.05
C PHE A 214 -2.17 23.21 -4.99
N ALA A 215 -1.02 22.80 -4.45
CA ALA A 215 0.21 22.68 -5.22
C ALA A 215 0.05 21.61 -6.32
N ASN A 216 0.01 22.04 -7.58
CA ASN A 216 -0.10 21.14 -8.71
C ASN A 216 1.27 20.57 -9.06
N LEU A 217 1.38 19.25 -9.01
CA LEU A 217 2.53 18.52 -9.57
C LEU A 217 2.55 18.66 -11.09
N PRO A 218 3.76 18.70 -11.71
CA PRO A 218 3.89 18.86 -13.16
C PRO A 218 3.14 17.76 -13.92
N ALA A 219 2.64 18.08 -15.11
CA ALA A 219 2.03 17.06 -15.97
C ALA A 219 3.08 16.02 -16.40
N TYR A 220 2.66 14.78 -16.60
CA TYR A 220 3.53 13.75 -17.15
C TYR A 220 3.87 14.01 -18.62
N PRO A 221 4.95 13.42 -19.14
CA PRO A 221 5.28 13.46 -20.57
C PRO A 221 4.10 12.98 -21.42
N ALA A 222 3.99 13.51 -22.65
CA ALA A 222 2.92 13.15 -23.58
C ALA A 222 2.90 11.65 -23.93
N LYS A 223 4.08 11.02 -23.97
CA LYS A 223 4.26 9.59 -24.20
C LYS A 223 5.30 9.04 -23.25
N LEU A 224 4.96 7.96 -22.56
CA LEU A 224 5.87 7.22 -21.67
C LEU A 224 6.64 6.14 -22.44
N SER A 225 7.81 5.75 -21.96
CA SER A 225 8.60 4.66 -22.55
C SER A 225 7.96 3.27 -22.38
N ARG A 226 7.24 3.06 -21.28
CA ARG A 226 6.51 1.83 -20.95
C ARG A 226 5.33 2.14 -20.02
N ARG A 227 4.43 1.17 -19.90
CA ARG A 227 3.30 1.24 -18.96
C ARG A 227 3.74 0.80 -17.58
N LEU A 228 3.15 1.39 -16.55
CA LEU A 228 3.25 0.91 -15.18
C LEU A 228 2.43 -0.37 -15.02
N LYS A 229 3.05 -1.46 -14.55
CA LYS A 229 2.31 -2.64 -14.08
C LYS A 229 1.78 -2.36 -12.67
N LEU A 230 0.49 -2.09 -12.56
CA LEU A 230 -0.19 -1.81 -11.29
C LEU A 230 -1.14 -2.95 -10.96
N THR A 231 -0.95 -3.57 -9.79
CA THR A 231 -1.83 -4.60 -9.24
C THR A 231 -2.64 -4.03 -8.09
N LEU A 232 -3.96 -4.16 -8.15
CA LEU A 232 -4.89 -3.63 -7.15
C LEU A 232 -5.46 -4.76 -6.30
N LEU A 233 -5.33 -4.63 -4.97
CA LEU A 233 -6.02 -5.44 -3.98
C LEU A 233 -7.14 -4.61 -3.33
N PRO A 234 -8.37 -4.69 -3.87
CA PRO A 234 -9.50 -3.95 -3.33
C PRO A 234 -10.12 -4.62 -2.10
N LEU A 235 -10.98 -3.86 -1.41
CA LEU A 235 -11.82 -4.32 -0.31
C LEU A 235 -12.65 -5.55 -0.67
N ASP A 236 -13.00 -5.75 -1.95
CA ASP A 236 -13.68 -6.94 -2.47
C ASP A 236 -13.02 -8.26 -2.02
N ILE A 237 -11.70 -8.23 -1.81
CA ILE A 237 -10.88 -9.38 -1.45
C ILE A 237 -10.41 -9.30 -0.01
N THR A 238 -9.91 -8.13 0.41
CA THR A 238 -9.30 -7.99 1.74
C THR A 238 -10.33 -8.11 2.88
N THR A 239 -11.59 -7.73 2.65
CA THR A 239 -12.67 -7.91 3.63
C THR A 239 -13.08 -9.37 3.83
N ARG A 240 -12.68 -10.28 2.92
CA ARG A 240 -12.93 -11.72 3.09
C ARG A 240 -11.91 -12.39 4.02
N GLN A 241 -10.77 -11.75 4.23
CA GLN A 241 -9.67 -12.26 5.04
C GLN A 241 -9.77 -11.69 6.46
N THR A 242 -10.77 -12.17 7.20
CA THR A 242 -11.04 -11.75 8.58
C THR A 242 -10.52 -12.75 9.59
N ILE A 243 -9.95 -12.23 10.68
CA ILE A 243 -9.62 -13.02 11.86
C ILE A 243 -10.59 -12.68 13.00
N SER A 244 -11.18 -13.71 13.62
CA SER A 244 -11.99 -13.49 14.83
C SER A 244 -11.11 -13.46 16.08
N ARG A 245 -11.60 -12.79 17.13
CA ARG A 245 -10.91 -12.73 18.43
C ARG A 245 -10.58 -14.10 18.99
N SER A 246 -11.48 -15.07 18.82
CA SER A 246 -11.27 -16.44 19.30
C SER A 246 -10.08 -17.09 18.61
N VAL A 247 -10.03 -17.04 17.27
CA VAL A 247 -8.95 -17.64 16.47
C VAL A 247 -7.62 -16.96 16.77
N LEU A 248 -7.58 -15.63 16.85
CA LEU A 248 -6.37 -14.88 17.22
C LEU A 248 -5.83 -15.36 18.56
N ASN A 249 -6.67 -15.37 19.59
CA ASN A 249 -6.26 -15.71 20.95
C ASN A 249 -5.86 -17.18 21.07
N GLU A 250 -6.55 -18.10 20.40
CA GLU A 250 -6.18 -19.52 20.38
C GLU A 250 -4.80 -19.73 19.77
N ARG A 251 -4.51 -19.08 18.63
CA ARG A 251 -3.26 -19.25 17.88
C ARG A 251 -2.07 -18.54 18.52
N ILE A 252 -2.26 -17.38 19.12
CA ILE A 252 -1.16 -16.57 19.68
C ILE A 252 -0.80 -16.95 21.12
N LYS A 253 -1.74 -17.54 21.88
CA LYS A 253 -1.57 -17.91 23.29
C LYS A 253 -0.37 -18.83 23.59
N PRO A 254 -0.02 -19.83 22.76
CA PRO A 254 1.19 -20.63 22.98
C PRO A 254 2.48 -19.78 23.00
N PHE A 255 2.56 -18.77 22.13
CA PHE A 255 3.72 -17.88 22.02
C PHE A 255 3.78 -16.87 23.15
N ILE A 256 2.62 -16.35 23.58
CA ILE A 256 2.52 -15.49 24.77
C ILE A 256 2.94 -16.26 26.02
N ASN A 257 2.45 -17.50 26.18
CA ASN A 257 2.83 -18.36 27.31
C ASN A 257 4.32 -18.72 27.30
N ALA A 258 4.94 -18.81 26.11
CA ALA A 258 6.38 -19.00 25.97
C ALA A 258 7.19 -17.73 26.33
N GLY A 259 6.55 -16.56 26.41
CA GLY A 259 7.15 -15.29 26.77
C GLY A 259 7.68 -14.47 25.58
N SER A 260 7.20 -14.71 24.36
CA SER A 260 7.60 -13.94 23.17
C SER A 260 7.13 -12.48 23.25
N PRO A 261 8.06 -11.50 23.27
CA PRO A 261 7.71 -10.07 23.22
C PRO A 261 6.95 -9.68 21.95
N LEU A 262 7.30 -10.27 20.81
CA LEU A 262 6.65 -9.99 19.53
C LEU A 262 5.19 -10.47 19.51
N ALA A 263 4.93 -11.68 20.01
CA ALA A 263 3.57 -12.22 20.11
C ALA A 263 2.69 -11.37 21.05
N LEU A 264 3.25 -10.89 22.16
CA LEU A 264 2.54 -10.01 23.10
C LEU A 264 2.16 -8.68 22.43
N TRP A 265 3.11 -8.06 21.71
CA TRP A 265 2.89 -6.81 21.02
C TRP A 265 1.84 -6.93 19.91
N ILE A 266 1.94 -7.96 19.06
CA ILE A 266 0.96 -8.26 18.01
C ILE A 266 -0.43 -8.49 18.60
N ALA A 267 -0.53 -9.29 19.67
CA ALA A 267 -1.80 -9.60 20.31
C ALA A 267 -2.50 -8.34 20.85
N HIS A 268 -1.74 -7.41 21.46
CA HIS A 268 -2.30 -6.15 21.95
C HIS A 268 -2.81 -5.28 20.80
N CYS A 269 -2.01 -5.11 19.75
CA CYS A 269 -2.38 -4.28 18.60
C CYS A 269 -3.62 -4.81 17.88
N LEU A 270 -3.68 -6.13 17.64
CA LEU A 270 -4.80 -6.75 16.93
C LEU A 270 -6.07 -6.82 17.79
N ASN A 271 -5.96 -7.13 19.09
CA ASN A 271 -7.13 -7.11 19.97
C ASN A 271 -7.70 -5.70 20.11
N GLY A 272 -6.84 -4.67 20.20
CA GLY A 272 -7.27 -3.27 20.19
C GLY A 272 -7.99 -2.89 18.90
N ALA A 273 -7.50 -3.35 17.74
CA ALA A 273 -8.15 -3.08 16.46
C ALA A 273 -9.51 -3.77 16.34
N ILE A 274 -9.63 -5.01 16.85
CA ILE A 274 -10.91 -5.72 16.95
C ILE A 274 -11.88 -4.94 17.87
N ASP A 275 -11.41 -4.41 19.00
CA ASP A 275 -12.22 -3.59 19.92
C ASP A 275 -12.66 -2.29 19.24
N GLY A 276 -11.79 -1.64 18.46
CA GLY A 276 -12.13 -0.47 17.65
C GLY A 276 -13.27 -0.75 16.66
N VAL A 277 -13.22 -1.89 15.97
CA VAL A 277 -14.29 -2.32 15.05
C VAL A 277 -15.58 -2.68 15.81
N ALA A 278 -15.47 -3.37 16.94
CA ALA A 278 -16.63 -3.71 17.78
C ALA A 278 -17.41 -2.46 18.22
N ASN A 279 -16.70 -1.39 18.62
CA ASN A 279 -17.31 -0.12 19.00
C ASN A 279 -18.07 0.58 17.86
N LEU A 280 -17.71 0.31 16.60
CA LEU A 280 -18.36 0.92 15.42
C LEU A 280 -19.59 0.14 14.96
N VAL A 281 -19.59 -1.19 15.12
CA VAL A 281 -20.64 -2.09 14.60
C VAL A 281 -21.68 -2.46 15.68
N GLY A 282 -21.30 -2.36 16.97
CA GLY A 282 -22.11 -2.76 18.12
C GLY A 282 -21.80 -4.18 18.60
N ASP A 283 -22.02 -4.44 19.89
CA ASP A 283 -21.58 -5.65 20.63
C ASP A 283 -22.22 -6.98 20.19
N ASP A 284 -23.24 -6.97 19.33
CA ASP A 284 -24.08 -8.15 19.03
C ASP A 284 -23.57 -9.03 17.88
N VAL A 285 -22.40 -8.75 17.29
CA VAL A 285 -21.80 -9.55 16.20
C VAL A 285 -20.36 -9.94 16.59
N GLU A 286 -19.99 -11.22 16.42
CA GLU A 286 -18.57 -11.62 16.53
C GLU A 286 -17.77 -10.89 15.43
N THR A 287 -17.15 -9.77 15.80
CA THR A 287 -16.46 -8.90 14.86
C THR A 287 -15.13 -9.54 14.47
N GLY A 288 -15.05 -10.00 13.23
CA GLY A 288 -13.79 -10.32 12.58
C GLY A 288 -13.08 -9.03 12.18
N PHE A 289 -11.75 -8.98 12.36
CA PHE A 289 -10.92 -7.90 11.84
C PHE A 289 -10.29 -8.32 10.52
N SER A 290 -10.50 -7.54 9.46
CA SER A 290 -9.85 -7.77 8.17
C SER A 290 -8.38 -7.35 8.22
N LEU A 291 -7.50 -8.13 7.58
CA LEU A 291 -6.05 -7.85 7.52
C LEU A 291 -5.62 -7.46 6.09
N PRO A 292 -6.01 -6.27 5.59
CA PRO A 292 -5.78 -5.86 4.20
C PRO A 292 -4.29 -5.74 3.82
N ASP A 293 -3.48 -5.18 4.72
CA ASP A 293 -2.06 -4.95 4.46
C ASP A 293 -1.28 -6.27 4.42
N VAL A 294 -1.61 -7.20 5.32
CA VAL A 294 -1.01 -8.54 5.36
C VAL A 294 -1.33 -9.30 4.08
N CYS A 295 -2.55 -9.18 3.56
CA CYS A 295 -2.96 -9.76 2.28
C CYS A 295 -2.08 -9.26 1.12
N THR A 296 -1.72 -7.97 1.14
CA THR A 296 -0.86 -7.33 0.13
C THR A 296 0.58 -7.83 0.21
N VAL A 297 1.13 -7.97 1.42
CA VAL A 297 2.45 -8.56 1.63
C VAL A 297 2.47 -10.03 1.21
N TRP A 298 1.40 -10.78 1.48
CA TRP A 298 1.30 -12.18 1.10
C TRP A 298 1.32 -12.38 -0.42
N TYR A 299 0.55 -11.58 -1.16
CA TYR A 299 0.61 -11.57 -2.62
C TYR A 299 2.04 -11.31 -3.12
N ALA A 300 2.75 -10.35 -2.54
CA ALA A 300 4.12 -10.04 -2.93
C ALA A 300 5.12 -11.18 -2.64
N MET A 301 4.88 -11.95 -1.58
CA MET A 301 5.70 -13.12 -1.23
C MET A 301 5.42 -14.34 -2.12
N MET A 302 4.17 -14.51 -2.54
CA MET A 302 3.70 -15.66 -3.31
C MET A 302 2.86 -15.23 -4.53
N PRO A 303 3.44 -14.46 -5.47
CA PRO A 303 2.67 -13.90 -6.59
C PRO A 303 2.25 -14.96 -7.62
N ASN A 304 2.89 -16.14 -7.61
CA ASN A 304 2.63 -17.24 -8.54
C ASN A 304 1.71 -18.31 -7.94
N ASP A 305 1.14 -18.08 -6.75
CA ASP A 305 0.16 -19.01 -6.18
C ASP A 305 -1.10 -19.02 -7.09
N PRO A 306 -1.53 -20.19 -7.61
CA PRO A 306 -2.67 -20.29 -8.52
C PRO A 306 -3.99 -19.84 -7.90
N ALA A 307 -4.07 -19.69 -6.58
CA ALA A 307 -5.26 -19.18 -5.92
C ALA A 307 -5.41 -17.66 -5.99
N TRP A 308 -4.38 -16.93 -6.43
CA TRP A 308 -4.53 -15.54 -6.87
C TRP A 308 -5.08 -15.49 -8.28
N GLU A 309 -6.33 -15.06 -8.42
CA GLU A 309 -6.95 -14.87 -9.74
C GLU A 309 -6.84 -13.42 -10.16
N ILE A 310 -6.20 -13.22 -11.31
CA ILE A 310 -6.15 -11.95 -12.04
C ILE A 310 -6.82 -12.21 -13.39
N PRO A 311 -7.88 -11.46 -13.76
CA PRO A 311 -8.51 -11.60 -15.07
C PRO A 311 -7.51 -11.41 -16.22
N ASP A 312 -7.68 -12.17 -17.31
CA ASP A 312 -6.78 -12.14 -18.47
C ASP A 312 -6.69 -10.75 -19.13
N MET A 313 -7.77 -9.96 -19.02
CA MET A 313 -7.82 -8.59 -19.52
C MET A 313 -7.70 -7.59 -18.37
N PRO A 314 -6.77 -6.62 -18.45
CA PRO A 314 -6.66 -5.55 -17.46
C PRO A 314 -7.97 -4.77 -17.31
N ALA A 315 -8.32 -4.45 -16.08
CA ALA A 315 -9.51 -3.69 -15.74
C ALA A 315 -9.29 -2.19 -16.03
N ASP A 316 -10.31 -1.55 -16.58
CA ASP A 316 -10.35 -0.10 -16.77
C ASP A 316 -10.92 0.57 -15.53
N ILE A 317 -10.03 1.06 -14.65
CA ILE A 317 -10.42 1.64 -13.37
C ILE A 317 -9.91 3.07 -13.27
N SER A 318 -10.81 4.01 -13.05
CA SER A 318 -10.48 5.41 -12.81
C SER A 318 -10.85 5.82 -11.38
N ILE A 319 -10.25 6.89 -10.88
CA ILE A 319 -10.55 7.44 -9.55
C ILE A 319 -11.42 8.68 -9.72
N GLU A 320 -12.56 8.71 -9.04
CA GLU A 320 -13.40 9.90 -8.97
C GLU A 320 -12.77 10.94 -8.05
N THR A 321 -12.38 12.10 -8.61
CA THR A 321 -11.71 13.14 -7.86
C THR A 321 -12.59 14.32 -7.48
N ALA A 322 -13.68 14.61 -8.20
CA ALA A 322 -14.43 15.86 -8.05
C ALA A 322 -15.85 15.68 -7.47
N GLY A 323 -16.42 14.48 -7.57
CA GLY A 323 -17.77 14.21 -7.11
C GLY A 323 -17.98 14.49 -5.62
N GLN A 324 -19.04 15.23 -5.28
CA GLN A 324 -19.35 15.60 -3.90
C GLN A 324 -19.52 14.38 -2.97
N TRP A 325 -20.22 13.35 -3.44
CA TRP A 325 -20.54 12.13 -2.67
C TRP A 325 -19.68 10.93 -3.05
N THR A 326 -19.00 11.01 -4.19
CA THR A 326 -18.28 9.91 -4.81
C THR A 326 -16.77 10.13 -4.86
N LYS A 327 -16.24 11.23 -4.29
CA LYS A 327 -14.80 11.46 -4.20
C LYS A 327 -14.07 10.26 -3.56
N GLY A 328 -13.00 9.80 -4.21
CA GLY A 328 -12.22 8.64 -3.81
C GLY A 328 -12.82 7.28 -4.24
N MET A 329 -13.96 7.27 -4.94
CA MET A 329 -14.55 6.06 -5.50
C MET A 329 -13.69 5.50 -6.64
N HIS A 330 -13.55 4.17 -6.69
CA HIS A 330 -12.98 3.47 -7.84
C HIS A 330 -14.07 3.18 -8.85
N MET A 331 -13.99 3.84 -10.00
CA MET A 331 -14.92 3.66 -11.10
C MET A 331 -14.39 2.58 -12.03
N HIS A 332 -14.91 1.36 -11.90
CA HIS A 332 -14.66 0.30 -12.85
C HIS A 332 -15.54 0.51 -14.10
N ILE A 333 -14.90 0.92 -15.19
CA ILE A 333 -15.57 1.30 -16.43
C ILE A 333 -15.77 0.03 -17.27
N ILE A 334 -17.04 -0.39 -17.38
CA ILE A 334 -17.45 -1.52 -18.22
C ILE A 334 -18.47 -1.01 -19.24
N ASP A 335 -18.20 -1.22 -20.53
CA ASP A 335 -19.21 -0.99 -21.57
C ASP A 335 -20.16 -2.20 -21.65
N SER A 336 -21.32 -2.10 -20.99
CA SER A 336 -22.37 -3.12 -21.01
C SER A 336 -23.27 -3.06 -22.25
N ARG A 337 -23.02 -2.14 -23.19
CA ARG A 337 -23.86 -1.92 -24.39
C ARG A 337 -23.56 -2.92 -25.52
N ASN A 338 -22.85 -4.01 -25.22
CA ASN A 338 -22.49 -5.10 -26.12
C ASN A 338 -21.73 -4.63 -27.39
N ARG A 339 -20.83 -3.65 -27.21
CA ARG A 339 -19.96 -3.12 -28.26
C ARG A 339 -18.54 -3.65 -28.04
N SER A 340 -17.90 -4.17 -29.09
CA SER A 340 -16.48 -4.52 -29.01
C SER A 340 -15.64 -3.25 -29.04
N ARG A 341 -14.54 -3.22 -28.28
CA ARG A 341 -13.48 -2.23 -28.51
C ARG A 341 -13.02 -2.39 -29.96
N GLN A 342 -12.89 -1.28 -30.68
CA GLN A 342 -12.79 -1.26 -32.16
C GLN A 342 -11.61 -2.10 -32.71
N ASP A 343 -10.65 -2.50 -31.88
CA ASP A 343 -9.50 -3.33 -32.29
C ASP A 343 -9.27 -4.58 -31.42
N GLN A 344 -10.31 -5.25 -30.91
CA GLN A 344 -10.15 -6.55 -30.20
C GLN A 344 -9.48 -7.64 -31.06
N ALA A 345 -9.48 -7.51 -32.40
CA ALA A 345 -8.84 -8.46 -33.31
C ALA A 345 -7.30 -8.36 -33.35
N VAL A 346 -6.69 -7.28 -32.84
CA VAL A 346 -5.23 -7.06 -32.93
C VAL A 346 -4.47 -7.60 -31.71
N LEU A 347 -5.15 -7.77 -30.57
CA LEU A 347 -4.54 -8.27 -29.33
C LEU A 347 -4.45 -9.80 -29.25
N ALA A 348 -5.25 -10.54 -30.03
CA ALA A 348 -5.20 -12.01 -30.04
C ALA A 348 -3.94 -12.58 -30.75
N ASP A 349 -3.21 -11.75 -31.50
CA ASP A 349 -2.02 -12.14 -32.27
C ASP A 349 -0.69 -11.73 -31.61
N SER A 350 -0.73 -11.08 -30.43
CA SER A 350 0.42 -10.39 -29.83
C SER A 350 1.15 -11.13 -28.70
N GLU A 351 0.75 -12.36 -28.34
CA GLU A 351 1.43 -13.16 -27.31
C GLU A 351 2.90 -13.52 -27.63
N SER A 352 3.39 -13.18 -28.84
CA SER A 352 4.75 -13.56 -29.28
C SER A 352 5.69 -12.41 -29.66
N LYS A 353 5.27 -11.13 -29.66
CA LYS A 353 6.14 -9.98 -29.97
C LYS A 353 5.73 -8.70 -29.24
N PRO A 354 6.68 -7.83 -28.84
CA PRO A 354 6.35 -6.50 -28.35
C PRO A 354 5.64 -5.72 -29.47
N VAL A 355 4.37 -5.37 -29.25
CA VAL A 355 3.59 -4.59 -30.19
C VAL A 355 4.13 -3.18 -30.20
N ASP A 356 4.62 -2.74 -31.36
CA ASP A 356 4.98 -1.34 -31.57
C ASP A 356 3.71 -0.51 -31.67
N GLU A 357 3.27 -0.01 -30.52
CA GLU A 357 2.03 0.76 -30.38
C GLU A 357 2.08 2.12 -31.09
N SER A 358 3.21 2.51 -31.68
CA SER A 358 3.29 3.72 -32.51
C SER A 358 2.51 3.63 -33.83
N ASN A 359 2.08 2.43 -34.23
CA ASN A 359 1.32 2.19 -35.45
C ASN A 359 -0.21 2.15 -35.25
N PHE A 360 -0.73 2.36 -34.04
CA PHE A 360 -2.17 2.48 -33.85
C PHE A 360 -2.66 3.80 -34.44
N ILE A 361 -3.38 3.71 -35.56
CA ILE A 361 -4.08 4.84 -36.16
C ILE A 361 -5.12 5.32 -35.14
N THR A 362 -4.91 6.54 -34.65
CA THR A 362 -5.72 7.25 -33.67
C THR A 362 -7.11 7.57 -34.22
N VAL A 363 -8.04 6.64 -34.09
CA VAL A 363 -9.46 7.02 -34.05
C VAL A 363 -9.75 7.40 -32.61
N GLU A 364 -9.51 8.67 -32.27
CA GLU A 364 -9.73 9.18 -30.92
C GLU A 364 -11.22 9.18 -30.54
N GLU A 365 -12.11 9.34 -31.52
CA GLU A 365 -13.56 9.28 -31.37
C GLU A 365 -14.19 8.64 -32.62
N GLY A 366 -14.88 7.51 -32.43
CA GLY A 366 -15.63 6.84 -33.48
C GLY A 366 -17.10 7.31 -33.53
N PRO A 367 -17.82 7.11 -34.65
CA PRO A 367 -19.25 7.38 -34.70
C PRO A 367 -20.01 6.62 -33.60
N GLY A 368 -20.62 7.36 -32.66
CA GLY A 368 -21.35 6.78 -31.53
C GLY A 368 -20.50 6.43 -30.30
N ASP A 369 -19.22 6.79 -30.28
CA ASP A 369 -18.31 6.71 -29.12
C ASP A 369 -17.79 8.10 -28.70
N PRO A 370 -18.68 8.99 -28.21
CA PRO A 370 -18.25 10.29 -27.72
C PRO A 370 -17.30 10.12 -26.54
N MET A 371 -16.19 10.85 -26.53
CA MET A 371 -15.09 10.70 -25.55
C MET A 371 -14.25 9.40 -25.69
N GLY A 372 -14.44 8.61 -26.75
CA GLY A 372 -13.48 7.57 -27.13
C GLY A 372 -13.31 6.42 -26.13
N TRP A 373 -14.39 5.99 -25.48
CA TRP A 373 -14.37 4.93 -24.45
C TRP A 373 -13.93 3.56 -24.98
N LEU A 374 -14.09 3.35 -26.29
CA LEU A 374 -13.71 2.13 -26.99
C LEU A 374 -12.26 2.17 -27.51
N SER A 375 -11.57 3.31 -27.35
CA SER A 375 -10.19 3.50 -27.79
C SER A 375 -9.21 2.77 -26.87
N HIS A 376 -8.19 2.14 -27.47
CA HIS A 376 -7.11 1.50 -26.71
C HIS A 376 -6.17 2.49 -26.02
N THR A 377 -6.12 3.73 -26.50
CA THR A 377 -5.29 4.80 -25.93
C THR A 377 -5.97 5.57 -24.79
N ARG A 378 -7.21 5.20 -24.44
CA ARG A 378 -7.98 5.80 -23.35
C ARG A 378 -8.36 4.75 -22.29
N GLY A 379 -8.51 5.24 -21.05
CA GLY A 379 -8.87 4.43 -19.87
C GLY A 379 -7.69 3.65 -19.27
N ASN A 380 -7.64 3.54 -17.95
CA ASN A 380 -6.49 2.95 -17.27
C ASN A 380 -6.43 1.42 -17.49
N ARG A 381 -5.30 0.79 -17.15
CA ARG A 381 -5.09 -0.66 -17.29
C ARG A 381 -4.51 -1.23 -15.99
N LEU A 382 -5.37 -1.79 -15.15
CA LEU A 382 -4.98 -2.31 -13.84
C LEU A 382 -5.17 -3.83 -13.77
N ASN A 383 -4.24 -4.50 -13.12
CA ASN A 383 -4.40 -5.90 -12.75
C ASN A 383 -5.20 -5.96 -11.44
N ARG A 384 -6.52 -6.07 -11.55
CA ARG A 384 -7.40 -6.23 -10.39
C ARG A 384 -7.42 -7.68 -9.94
N ILE A 385 -7.10 -7.93 -8.67
CA ILE A 385 -7.26 -9.27 -8.09
C ILE A 385 -8.75 -9.52 -7.78
N THR A 386 -9.28 -10.65 -8.24
CA THR A 386 -10.69 -11.04 -8.08
C THR A 386 -10.91 -12.22 -7.14
N SER A 387 -9.85 -12.98 -6.86
CA SER A 387 -9.86 -14.06 -5.88
C SER A 387 -8.53 -14.10 -5.13
N SER A 388 -8.60 -14.55 -3.87
CA SER A 388 -7.44 -14.79 -3.02
C SER A 388 -7.51 -16.21 -2.48
N PRO A 389 -6.36 -16.81 -2.10
CA PRO A 389 -6.37 -18.11 -1.43
C PRO A 389 -7.25 -18.06 -0.18
N ALA A 390 -8.24 -18.95 -0.11
CA ALA A 390 -9.24 -18.96 0.94
C ALA A 390 -8.65 -19.44 2.27
N GLY A 391 -8.87 -18.68 3.36
CA GLY A 391 -8.79 -19.19 4.73
C GLY A 391 -7.41 -19.64 5.23
N GLY A 392 -6.36 -18.85 5.01
CA GLY A 392 -5.01 -19.22 5.48
C GLY A 392 -3.97 -18.10 5.57
N VAL A 393 -4.30 -16.83 5.26
CA VAL A 393 -3.33 -15.71 5.32
C VAL A 393 -2.68 -15.67 6.70
N PHE A 394 -3.50 -15.76 7.74
CA PHE A 394 -3.05 -15.61 9.12
C PHE A 394 -2.22 -16.82 9.57
N ASP A 395 -2.61 -18.05 9.21
CA ASP A 395 -1.86 -19.24 9.60
C ASP A 395 -0.48 -19.28 8.93
N ILE A 396 -0.40 -18.96 7.63
CA ILE A 396 0.89 -18.86 6.91
C ILE A 396 1.75 -17.73 7.49
N TRP A 397 1.13 -16.60 7.83
CA TRP A 397 1.84 -15.48 8.44
C TRP A 397 2.38 -15.84 9.82
N MET A 398 1.56 -16.49 10.67
CA MET A 398 1.97 -16.95 12.00
C MET A 398 3.13 -17.95 11.94
N GLU A 399 3.05 -18.94 11.04
CA GLU A 399 4.14 -19.91 10.82
C GLU A 399 5.43 -19.18 10.41
N LYS A 400 5.37 -18.27 9.44
CA LYS A 400 6.58 -17.61 8.92
C LYS A 400 7.17 -16.55 9.84
N VAL A 401 6.38 -15.91 10.69
CA VAL A 401 6.82 -14.78 11.54
C VAL A 401 7.13 -15.21 12.97
N LEU A 402 6.34 -16.14 13.55
CA LEU A 402 6.51 -16.56 14.94
C LEU A 402 7.18 -17.93 15.10
N GLU A 403 7.11 -18.81 14.10
CA GLU A 403 7.75 -20.14 14.15
C GLU A 403 9.09 -20.19 13.39
N GLY A 404 9.22 -19.41 12.30
CA GLY A 404 10.48 -19.18 11.57
C GLY A 404 11.42 -18.24 12.30
#